data_AF-A0A7S4GGE4-F1
#
_entry.id   AF-A0A7S4GGE4-F1
#
_cell.length_a   1.000
_cell.length_b   1.000
_cell.length_c   1.000
_cell.angle_alpha   90.00
_cell.angle_beta   90.00
_cell.angle_gamma   90.00
#
_symmetry.space_group_name_H-M   'P 1'
#
loop_
_entity.id
_entity.type
_entity.pdbx_description
1 polymer ?
#
loop_
_entity_poly.entity_id
_entity_poly.type
_entity_poly.pdbx_seq_one_letter_code
_entity_poly.pdbx_strand_id
1 'polypeptide(L)'
;MPFANIDTAFLKDEIGPILAKGLAETVIACPSDPVEYLAIWLLHHLHMQELEDKKLVAIEKEEKAREEWTKSRQKKQAEATHVIQREWKHFVKAEEDRKFREKKLLEQVQDKERELEESDEYREENIQIDETEGMSELEREKGLEKARAALHFKKAQAMVQKLDKSNIAEFKQMKKVSTNIFKVVKCCFYFFGSKPKEVKHWMQIRAAIKPALFLEKALAFEPIGPKKKRLCTRVRRILRGVNDEQVRSESVAVFLLYQWCLTAVELRALHDEEVKLKKELGKEVEEEEEDEEDPENVDEADKDPDEEEQKLIEEEEKARLAEEEAKWKAEHGDEDDDKGDEDEG
;
A
#
# COMPACT_ATOMS: atom_id res chain seq x y z
N MET A 1 49.89 -41.79 62.89
CA MET A 1 49.35 -40.75 61.99
C MET A 1 50.40 -39.66 61.90
N PRO A 2 50.97 -39.38 60.72
CA PRO A 2 51.87 -38.25 60.59
C PRO A 2 51.05 -36.98 60.78
N PHE A 3 51.35 -36.22 61.83
CA PHE A 3 50.97 -34.81 61.89
C PHE A 3 51.70 -34.18 60.71
N ALA A 4 50.97 -33.99 59.60
CA ALA A 4 51.46 -33.23 58.46
C ALA A 4 52.02 -31.93 59.01
N ASN A 5 53.27 -31.59 58.64
CA ASN A 5 53.84 -30.28 58.91
C ASN A 5 52.80 -29.25 58.48
N ILE A 6 52.07 -28.68 59.45
CA ILE A 6 51.21 -27.54 59.20
C ILE A 6 52.16 -26.52 58.63
N ASP A 7 51.88 -26.12 57.40
CA ASP A 7 52.81 -25.36 56.60
C ASP A 7 53.17 -24.10 57.38
N THR A 8 54.42 -24.05 57.87
CA THR A 8 54.85 -22.94 58.73
C THR A 8 54.76 -21.61 57.99
N ALA A 9 54.69 -21.63 56.65
CA ALA A 9 54.38 -20.48 55.81
C ALA A 9 52.93 -20.01 56.02
N PHE A 10 51.92 -20.90 55.94
CA PHE A 10 50.51 -20.54 56.14
C PHE A 10 50.25 -19.86 57.49
N LEU A 11 50.84 -20.40 58.57
CA LEU A 11 50.72 -19.81 59.90
C LEU A 11 51.34 -18.41 59.98
N LYS A 12 52.46 -18.19 59.29
CA LYS A 12 53.17 -16.90 59.30
C LYS A 12 52.52 -15.87 58.39
N ASP A 13 52.04 -16.29 57.23
CA ASP A 13 51.61 -15.40 56.16
C ASP A 13 50.12 -15.05 56.27
N GLU A 14 49.27 -16.01 56.65
CA GLU A 14 47.81 -15.79 56.72
C GLU A 14 47.33 -15.55 58.16
N ILE A 15 47.68 -16.43 59.10
CA ILE A 15 47.19 -16.33 60.48
C ILE A 15 47.96 -15.27 61.26
N GLY A 16 49.26 -15.15 61.03
CA GLY A 16 50.16 -14.21 61.73
C GLY A 16 49.66 -12.76 61.72
N PRO A 17 49.36 -12.16 60.55
CA PRO A 17 48.87 -10.79 60.47
C PRO A 17 47.51 -10.57 61.14
N ILE A 18 46.58 -11.53 60.99
CA ILE A 18 45.24 -11.46 61.58
C ILE A 18 45.34 -11.50 63.11
N LEU A 19 46.12 -12.45 63.65
CA LEU A 19 46.33 -12.57 65.09
C LEU A 19 47.05 -11.35 65.66
N ALA A 20 48.06 -10.81 64.96
CA ALA A 20 48.74 -9.59 65.37
C ALA A 20 47.78 -8.39 65.43
N LYS A 21 46.86 -8.25 64.45
CA LYS A 21 45.83 -7.21 64.43
C LYS A 21 44.82 -7.40 65.57
N GLY A 22 44.35 -8.61 65.80
CA GLY A 22 43.42 -8.92 66.90
C GLY A 22 44.04 -8.66 68.27
N LEU A 23 45.31 -9.02 68.47
CA LEU A 23 46.05 -8.71 69.69
C LEU A 23 46.21 -7.19 69.88
N ALA A 24 46.51 -6.44 68.81
CA ALA A 24 46.59 -4.98 68.86
C ALA A 24 45.25 -4.34 69.28
N GLU A 25 44.14 -4.77 68.68
CA GLU A 25 42.79 -4.31 69.04
C GLU A 25 42.42 -4.66 70.49
N THR A 26 42.84 -5.84 70.97
CA THR A 26 42.62 -6.27 72.36
C THR A 26 43.38 -5.38 73.35
N VAL A 27 44.63 -5.02 73.04
CA VAL A 27 45.44 -4.11 73.85
C VAL A 27 44.83 -2.70 73.89
N ILE A 28 44.24 -2.24 72.78
CA ILE A 28 43.58 -0.92 72.72
C ILE A 28 42.28 -0.92 73.53
N ALA A 29 41.48 -1.97 73.42
CA ALA A 29 40.17 -2.04 74.08
C ALA A 29 40.25 -2.29 75.60
N CYS A 30 41.35 -2.85 76.11
CA CYS A 30 41.55 -3.21 77.52
C CYS A 30 40.34 -3.94 78.16
N PRO A 31 39.82 -5.02 77.55
CA PRO A 31 38.66 -5.74 78.07
C PRO A 31 38.98 -6.43 79.40
N SER A 32 37.96 -6.71 80.20
CA SER A 32 38.12 -7.44 81.47
C SER A 32 38.57 -8.89 81.27
N ASP A 33 38.19 -9.52 80.15
CA ASP A 33 38.70 -10.81 79.69
C ASP A 33 39.32 -10.65 78.28
N PRO A 34 40.65 -10.55 78.15
CA PRO A 34 41.32 -10.38 76.87
C PRO A 34 41.28 -11.63 75.98
N VAL A 35 41.14 -12.83 76.56
CA VAL A 35 41.09 -14.08 75.79
C VAL A 35 39.73 -14.22 75.12
N GLU A 36 38.65 -13.96 75.86
CA GLU A 36 37.30 -13.98 75.32
C GLU A 36 37.11 -12.91 74.23
N TYR A 37 37.59 -11.68 74.48
CA TYR A 37 37.54 -10.60 73.49
C TYR A 37 38.27 -10.96 72.20
N LEU A 38 39.49 -11.50 72.28
CA LEU A 38 40.25 -11.92 71.10
C LEU A 38 39.53 -13.04 70.33
N ALA A 39 38.91 -14.00 71.02
CA ALA A 39 38.14 -15.07 70.39
C ALA A 39 36.92 -14.53 69.63
N ILE A 40 36.16 -13.61 70.23
CA ILE A 40 35.02 -12.94 69.58
C ILE A 40 35.51 -12.11 68.38
N TRP A 41 36.62 -11.40 68.53
CA TRP A 41 37.22 -10.60 67.45
C TRP A 41 37.61 -11.48 66.26
N LEU A 42 38.28 -12.61 66.49
CA LEU A 42 38.67 -13.55 65.45
C LEU A 42 37.44 -14.14 64.74
N LEU A 43 36.38 -14.46 65.48
CA LEU A 43 35.12 -14.94 64.90
C LEU A 43 34.45 -13.86 64.04
N HIS A 44 34.42 -12.61 64.52
CA HIS A 44 33.88 -11.49 63.75
C HIS A 44 34.70 -11.23 62.48
N HIS A 45 36.02 -11.27 62.58
CA HIS A 45 36.92 -11.09 61.44
C HIS A 45 36.69 -12.17 60.37
N LEU A 46 36.61 -13.44 60.78
CA LEU A 46 36.28 -14.55 59.88
C LEU A 46 34.92 -14.34 59.22
N HIS A 47 33.89 -13.94 59.98
CA HIS A 47 32.57 -13.68 59.43
C HIS A 47 32.57 -12.53 58.41
N MET A 48 33.31 -11.45 58.68
CA MET A 48 33.46 -10.33 57.74
C MET A 48 34.17 -10.76 56.45
N GLN A 49 35.22 -11.58 56.57
CA GLN A 49 35.91 -12.17 55.41
C GLN A 49 34.96 -13.03 54.57
N GLU A 50 34.17 -13.91 55.19
CA GLU A 50 33.17 -14.70 54.47
C GLU A 50 32.10 -13.84 53.77
N LEU A 51 31.69 -12.72 54.38
CA LEU A 51 30.75 -11.79 53.76
C LEU A 51 31.38 -11.07 52.57
N GLU A 52 32.65 -10.69 52.66
CA GLU A 52 33.41 -10.09 51.56
C GLU A 52 33.56 -11.08 50.39
N ASP A 53 33.95 -12.31 50.65
CA ASP A 53 34.06 -13.38 49.65
C ASP A 53 32.70 -13.65 48.97
N LYS A 54 31.62 -13.74 49.76
CA LYS A 54 30.26 -13.90 49.22
C LYS A 54 29.85 -12.72 48.33
N LYS A 55 30.19 -11.48 48.71
CA LYS A 55 29.93 -10.29 47.89
C LYS A 55 30.72 -10.35 46.59
N LEU A 56 32.00 -10.71 46.62
CA LEU A 56 32.83 -10.84 45.43
C LEU A 56 32.25 -11.88 44.44
N VAL A 57 31.87 -13.05 44.94
CA VAL A 57 31.23 -14.10 44.12
C VAL A 57 29.88 -13.62 43.54
N ALA A 58 29.10 -12.87 44.31
CA ALA A 58 27.84 -12.31 43.84
C ALA A 58 28.04 -11.28 42.72
N ILE A 59 29.04 -10.39 42.86
CA ILE A 59 29.41 -9.40 41.84
C ILE A 59 29.87 -10.12 40.57
N GLU A 60 30.77 -11.10 40.66
CA GLU A 60 31.26 -11.85 39.50
C GLU A 60 30.11 -12.57 38.77
N LYS A 61 29.16 -13.15 39.52
CA LYS A 61 27.98 -13.79 38.95
C LYS A 61 27.07 -12.78 38.24
N GLU A 62 26.89 -11.59 38.81
CA GLU A 62 26.09 -10.53 38.20
C GLU A 62 26.75 -10.01 36.93
N GLU A 63 28.07 -9.81 36.93
CA GLU A 63 28.84 -9.40 35.75
C GLU A 63 28.71 -10.43 34.61
N LYS A 64 28.87 -11.72 34.90
CA LYS A 64 28.66 -12.80 33.92
C LYS A 64 27.23 -12.78 33.36
N ALA A 65 26.23 -12.61 34.22
CA ALA A 65 24.84 -12.51 33.77
C ALA A 65 24.60 -11.29 32.86
N ARG A 66 25.21 -10.13 33.17
CA ARG A 66 25.14 -8.93 32.33
C ARG A 66 25.84 -9.14 30.98
N GLU A 67 27.00 -9.80 30.95
CA GLU A 67 27.68 -10.14 29.71
C GLU A 67 26.87 -11.10 28.83
N GLU A 68 26.29 -12.15 29.42
CA GLU A 68 25.45 -13.10 28.68
C GLU A 68 24.20 -12.42 28.14
N TRP A 69 23.56 -11.56 28.95
CA TRP A 69 22.40 -10.78 28.52
C TRP A 69 22.74 -9.83 27.37
N THR A 70 23.86 -9.11 27.44
CA THR A 70 24.29 -8.20 26.36
C THR A 70 24.65 -8.97 25.08
N LYS A 71 25.38 -10.09 25.18
CA LYS A 71 25.67 -10.98 24.04
C LYS A 71 24.40 -11.53 23.40
N SER A 72 23.45 -12.01 24.21
CA SER A 72 22.16 -12.49 23.70
C SER A 72 21.35 -11.39 23.02
N ARG A 73 21.33 -10.18 23.58
CA ARG A 73 20.64 -9.03 23.00
C ARG A 73 21.26 -8.61 21.67
N GLN A 74 22.59 -8.53 21.61
CA GLN A 74 23.31 -8.22 20.37
C GLN A 74 23.03 -9.25 19.27
N LYS A 75 23.02 -10.54 19.62
CA LYS A 75 22.68 -11.61 18.67
C LYS A 75 21.26 -11.44 18.12
N LYS A 76 20.27 -11.23 18.99
CA LYS A 76 18.87 -10.99 18.56
C LYS A 76 18.73 -9.74 17.69
N GLN A 77 19.45 -8.67 18.03
CA GLN A 77 19.45 -7.45 17.23
C GLN A 77 20.08 -7.67 15.84
N ALA A 78 21.20 -8.40 15.77
CA ALA A 78 21.84 -8.75 14.50
C ALA A 78 20.96 -9.66 13.63
N GLU A 79 20.24 -10.61 14.24
CA GLU A 79 19.27 -11.45 13.53
C GLU A 79 18.09 -10.61 12.99
N ALA A 80 17.55 -9.70 13.80
CA ALA A 80 16.47 -8.81 13.39
C ALA A 80 16.89 -7.86 12.26
N THR A 81 18.09 -7.25 12.35
CA THR A 81 18.59 -6.39 11.27
C THR A 81 18.83 -7.17 9.98
N HIS A 82 19.31 -8.41 10.07
CA HIS A 82 19.49 -9.27 8.91
C HIS A 82 18.16 -9.63 8.23
N VAL A 83 17.11 -9.93 9.01
CA VAL A 83 15.76 -10.16 8.45
C VAL A 83 15.24 -8.92 7.73
N ILE A 84 15.30 -7.75 8.38
CA ILE A 84 14.86 -6.49 7.79
C ILE A 84 15.63 -6.18 6.50
N GLN A 85 16.96 -6.34 6.50
CA GLN A 85 17.79 -6.11 5.31
C GLN A 85 17.44 -7.06 4.16
N ARG A 86 17.14 -8.33 4.46
CA ARG A 86 16.74 -9.31 3.45
C ARG A 86 15.41 -8.93 2.82
N GLU A 87 14.40 -8.65 3.63
CA GLU A 87 13.07 -8.23 3.14
C GLU A 87 13.15 -6.92 2.35
N TRP A 88 13.95 -5.95 2.81
CA TRP A 88 14.17 -4.71 2.08
C TRP A 88 14.83 -4.94 0.71
N LYS A 89 15.84 -5.81 0.62
CA LYS A 89 16.45 -6.19 -0.67
C LYS A 89 15.45 -6.85 -1.61
N HIS A 90 14.58 -7.73 -1.09
CA HIS A 90 13.52 -8.34 -1.89
C HIS A 90 12.51 -7.31 -2.37
N PHE A 91 12.11 -6.38 -1.51
CA PHE A 91 11.21 -5.29 -1.86
C PHE A 91 11.81 -4.37 -2.94
N VAL A 92 13.06 -3.92 -2.78
CA VAL A 92 13.75 -3.08 -3.77
C VAL A 92 13.84 -3.80 -5.12
N LYS A 93 14.26 -5.06 -5.12
CA LYS A 93 14.34 -5.86 -6.35
C LYS A 93 12.96 -6.02 -7.02
N ALA A 94 11.92 -6.31 -6.25
CA ALA A 94 10.56 -6.42 -6.77
C ALA A 94 10.05 -5.11 -7.37
N GLU A 95 10.40 -3.97 -6.77
CA GLU A 95 10.06 -2.64 -7.27
C GLU A 95 10.81 -2.29 -8.56
N GLU A 96 12.10 -2.64 -8.65
CA GLU A 96 12.89 -2.50 -9.88
C GLU A 96 12.34 -3.39 -11.00
N ASP A 97 12.03 -4.66 -10.70
CA ASP A 97 11.41 -5.59 -11.64
C ASP A 97 10.02 -5.08 -12.10
N ARG A 98 9.26 -4.41 -11.22
CA ARG A 98 8.00 -3.75 -11.58
C ARG A 98 8.22 -2.59 -12.55
N LYS A 99 9.12 -1.65 -12.21
CA LYS A 99 9.44 -0.50 -13.07
C LYS A 99 10.00 -0.93 -14.43
N PHE A 100 10.81 -1.99 -14.46
CA PHE A 100 11.32 -2.56 -15.70
C PHE A 100 10.20 -3.11 -16.58
N ARG A 101 9.25 -3.86 -16.00
CA ARG A 101 8.08 -4.38 -16.73
C ARG A 101 7.17 -3.27 -17.24
N GLU A 102 6.94 -2.25 -16.42
CA GLU A 102 6.14 -1.08 -16.81
C GLU A 102 6.79 -0.30 -17.96
N LYS A 103 8.10 -0.03 -17.88
CA LYS A 103 8.85 0.60 -18.96
C LYS A 103 8.80 -0.21 -20.25
N LYS A 104 8.97 -1.53 -20.16
CA LYS A 104 8.87 -2.43 -21.31
C LYS A 104 7.47 -2.41 -21.92
N LEU A 105 6.42 -2.37 -21.10
CA LEU A 105 5.05 -2.25 -21.59
C LEU A 105 4.84 -0.92 -22.30
N LEU A 106 5.37 0.18 -21.76
CA LEU A 106 5.28 1.49 -22.39
C LEU A 106 5.99 1.52 -23.75
N GLU A 107 7.17 0.94 -23.85
CA GLU A 107 7.90 0.79 -25.12
C GLU A 107 7.09 -0.03 -26.14
N GLN A 108 6.50 -1.14 -25.71
CA GLN A 108 5.62 -1.96 -26.57
C GLN A 108 4.36 -1.22 -27.03
N VAL A 109 3.79 -0.36 -26.17
CA VAL A 109 2.65 0.49 -26.52
C VAL A 109 3.08 1.53 -27.55
N GLN A 110 4.18 2.23 -27.34
CA GLN A 110 4.70 3.23 -28.28
C GLN A 110 5.06 2.62 -29.64
N ASP A 111 5.67 1.43 -29.66
CA ASP A 111 5.95 0.71 -30.90
C ASP A 111 4.66 0.36 -31.64
N LYS A 112 3.63 -0.07 -30.91
CA LYS A 112 2.34 -0.44 -31.50
C LYS A 112 1.56 0.79 -31.95
N GLU A 113 1.62 1.89 -31.22
CA GLU A 113 1.05 3.18 -31.63
C GLU A 113 1.66 3.63 -32.96
N ARG A 114 2.99 3.60 -33.10
CA ARG A 114 3.68 3.92 -34.36
C ARG A 114 3.27 3.00 -35.52
N GLU A 115 3.24 1.69 -35.30
CA GLU A 115 2.80 0.72 -36.31
C GLU A 115 1.35 0.98 -36.77
N LEU A 116 0.48 1.35 -35.83
CA LEU A 116 -0.91 1.65 -36.13
C LEU A 116 -1.09 3.04 -36.76
N GLU A 117 -0.24 4.02 -36.48
CA GLU A 117 -0.23 5.31 -37.18
C GLU A 117 0.16 5.14 -38.65
N GLU A 118 1.23 4.41 -38.94
CA GLU A 118 1.64 4.10 -40.32
C GLU A 118 0.55 3.34 -41.10
N SER A 119 -0.15 2.41 -40.43
CA SER A 119 -1.27 1.68 -41.04
C SER A 119 -2.52 2.54 -41.24
N ASP A 120 -2.74 3.53 -40.38
CA ASP A 120 -3.91 4.41 -40.45
C ASP A 120 -3.77 5.43 -41.57
N GLU A 121 -2.58 6.01 -41.76
CA GLU A 121 -2.30 6.92 -42.88
C GLU A 121 -2.66 6.25 -44.23
N TYR A 122 -2.26 4.99 -44.41
CA TYR A 122 -2.62 4.22 -45.61
C TYR A 122 -4.12 3.91 -45.71
N ARG A 123 -4.81 3.72 -44.58
CA ARG A 123 -6.24 3.39 -44.59
C ARG A 123 -7.12 4.62 -44.83
N GLU A 124 -6.77 5.76 -44.26
CA GLU A 124 -7.48 7.02 -44.49
C GLU A 124 -7.43 7.44 -45.96
N GLU A 125 -6.29 7.24 -46.63
CA GLU A 125 -6.17 7.47 -48.08
C GLU A 125 -7.11 6.57 -48.90
N ASN A 126 -7.33 5.34 -48.47
CA ASN A 126 -8.19 4.39 -49.18
C ASN A 126 -9.69 4.55 -48.88
N ILE A 127 -10.07 4.95 -47.66
CA ILE A 127 -11.48 5.20 -47.29
C ILE A 127 -12.08 6.34 -48.13
N GLN A 128 -11.27 7.31 -48.58
CA GLN A 128 -11.73 8.41 -49.42
C GLN A 128 -12.22 7.98 -50.82
N ILE A 129 -11.89 6.77 -51.28
CA ILE A 129 -12.07 6.37 -52.68
C ILE A 129 -13.36 5.58 -52.92
N ASP A 130 -13.92 4.88 -51.93
CA ASP A 130 -14.88 3.78 -52.18
C ASP A 130 -16.36 4.04 -51.77
N GLU A 131 -16.70 5.10 -51.01
CA GLU A 131 -18.02 5.17 -50.32
C GLU A 131 -18.96 6.36 -50.63
N THR A 132 -18.83 7.08 -51.75
CA THR A 132 -19.53 8.40 -51.85
C THR A 132 -20.35 8.69 -53.11
N GLU A 133 -20.91 7.68 -53.78
CA GLU A 133 -21.96 7.95 -54.77
C GLU A 133 -23.35 7.88 -54.12
N GLY A 134 -23.95 9.04 -53.84
CA GLY A 134 -25.38 9.17 -53.48
C GLY A 134 -25.74 9.51 -52.02
N MET A 135 -24.76 9.68 -51.13
CA MET A 135 -25.01 10.19 -49.76
C MET A 135 -24.94 11.73 -49.72
N SER A 136 -25.69 12.33 -48.79
CA SER A 136 -25.53 13.77 -48.53
C SER A 136 -24.15 14.06 -47.92
N GLU A 137 -23.65 15.28 -48.12
CA GLU A 137 -22.33 15.69 -47.60
C GLU A 137 -22.22 15.52 -46.07
N LEU A 138 -23.30 15.82 -45.34
CA LEU A 138 -23.40 15.66 -43.89
C LEU A 138 -23.35 14.18 -43.45
N GLU A 139 -24.02 13.28 -44.17
CA GLU A 139 -23.94 11.84 -43.91
C GLU A 139 -22.53 11.30 -44.15
N ARG A 140 -21.87 11.81 -45.20
CA ARG A 140 -20.47 11.44 -45.50
C ARG A 140 -19.53 11.88 -44.37
N GLU A 141 -19.66 13.11 -43.89
CA GLU A 141 -18.84 13.63 -42.78
C GLU A 141 -19.03 12.80 -41.50
N LYS A 142 -20.28 12.54 -41.11
CA LYS A 142 -20.58 11.72 -39.92
C LYS A 142 -20.15 10.26 -40.07
N GLY A 143 -20.28 9.69 -41.26
CA GLY A 143 -19.75 8.35 -41.57
C GLY A 143 -18.23 8.29 -41.38
N LEU A 144 -17.50 9.30 -41.86
CA LEU A 144 -16.04 9.38 -41.70
C LEU A 144 -15.63 9.56 -40.23
N GLU A 145 -16.30 10.43 -39.47
CA GLU A 145 -16.06 10.59 -38.03
C GLU A 145 -16.24 9.25 -37.28
N LYS A 146 -17.33 8.53 -37.56
CA LYS A 146 -17.58 7.22 -36.97
C LYS A 146 -16.51 6.19 -37.38
N ALA A 147 -16.10 6.16 -38.64
CA ALA A 147 -15.05 5.27 -39.12
C ALA A 147 -13.72 5.52 -38.40
N ARG A 148 -13.35 6.79 -38.18
CA ARG A 148 -12.18 7.17 -37.38
C ARG A 148 -12.29 6.73 -35.93
N ALA A 149 -13.44 6.95 -35.29
CA ALA A 149 -13.65 6.49 -33.92
C ALA A 149 -13.62 4.96 -33.81
N ALA A 150 -14.10 4.23 -34.82
CA ALA A 150 -14.02 2.77 -34.87
C ALA A 150 -12.56 2.30 -34.97
N LEU A 151 -11.75 3.02 -35.75
CA LEU A 151 -10.31 2.78 -35.86
C LEU A 151 -9.60 3.04 -34.53
N HIS A 152 -9.87 4.17 -33.88
CA HIS A 152 -9.34 4.49 -32.54
C HIS A 152 -9.70 3.43 -31.49
N PHE A 153 -10.95 2.94 -31.50
CA PHE A 153 -11.36 1.87 -30.61
C PHE A 153 -10.61 0.56 -30.89
N LYS A 154 -10.41 0.20 -32.16
CA LYS A 154 -9.61 -0.99 -32.54
C LYS A 154 -8.13 -0.83 -32.15
N LYS A 155 -7.55 0.37 -32.28
CA LYS A 155 -6.22 0.69 -31.75
C LYS A 155 -6.16 0.47 -30.23
N ALA A 156 -7.14 0.97 -29.50
CA ALA A 156 -7.22 0.78 -28.05
C ALA A 156 -7.39 -0.70 -27.66
N GLN A 157 -8.21 -1.48 -28.38
CA GLN A 157 -8.30 -2.93 -28.19
C GLN A 157 -6.94 -3.64 -28.44
N ALA A 158 -6.21 -3.25 -29.48
CA ALA A 158 -4.89 -3.81 -29.78
C ALA A 158 -3.86 -3.49 -28.67
N MET A 159 -3.93 -2.30 -28.07
CA MET A 159 -3.13 -1.95 -26.90
C MET A 159 -3.53 -2.77 -25.66
N VAL A 160 -4.82 -2.94 -25.38
CA VAL A 160 -5.31 -3.80 -24.29
C VAL A 160 -4.89 -5.26 -24.49
N GLN A 161 -4.78 -5.75 -25.73
CA GLN A 161 -4.30 -7.09 -26.03
C GLN A 161 -2.83 -7.32 -25.61
N LYS A 162 -2.03 -6.26 -25.47
CA LYS A 162 -0.65 -6.36 -24.96
C LYS A 162 -0.59 -6.55 -23.45
N LEU A 163 -1.67 -6.28 -22.72
CA LEU A 163 -1.73 -6.54 -21.30
C LEU A 163 -1.73 -8.04 -21.03
N ASP A 164 -0.91 -8.46 -20.07
CA ASP A 164 -0.89 -9.84 -19.61
C ASP A 164 -1.62 -10.00 -18.27
N LYS A 165 -1.73 -11.26 -17.81
CA LYS A 165 -2.37 -11.58 -16.53
C LYS A 165 -1.63 -10.95 -15.33
N SER A 166 -0.34 -10.67 -15.48
CA SER A 166 0.48 -10.07 -14.42
C SER A 166 0.15 -8.57 -14.26
N ASN A 167 -0.05 -7.84 -15.35
CA ASN A 167 -0.48 -6.44 -15.31
C ASN A 167 -1.82 -6.28 -14.58
N ILE A 168 -2.78 -7.17 -14.86
CA ILE A 168 -4.08 -7.16 -14.17
C ILE A 168 -3.95 -7.59 -12.71
N ALA A 169 -3.05 -8.53 -12.40
CA ALA A 169 -2.79 -8.97 -11.03
C ALA A 169 -2.16 -7.85 -10.17
N GLU A 170 -1.36 -6.97 -10.76
CA GLU A 170 -0.70 -5.87 -10.06
C GLU A 170 -1.70 -4.88 -9.47
N PHE A 171 -2.62 -4.33 -10.27
CA PHE A 171 -3.62 -3.42 -9.71
C PHE A 171 -4.65 -4.15 -8.83
N LYS A 172 -4.91 -5.45 -9.05
CA LYS A 172 -5.70 -6.27 -8.12
C LYS A 172 -5.03 -6.38 -6.73
N GLN A 173 -3.71 -6.35 -6.64
CA GLN A 173 -2.99 -6.47 -5.36
C GLN A 173 -2.96 -5.18 -4.55
N MET A 174 -3.31 -4.03 -5.15
CA MET A 174 -3.35 -2.73 -4.47
C MET A 174 -4.36 -2.75 -3.31
N LYS A 175 -3.85 -2.49 -2.09
CA LYS A 175 -4.68 -2.40 -0.88
C LYS A 175 -5.50 -1.12 -0.86
N LYS A 176 -4.90 -0.02 -1.31
CA LYS A 176 -5.50 1.30 -1.48
C LYS A 176 -5.33 1.69 -2.95
N VAL A 177 -6.43 2.06 -3.60
CA VAL A 177 -6.44 2.56 -4.98
C VAL A 177 -6.87 4.01 -4.98
N SER A 178 -6.37 4.80 -5.93
CA SER A 178 -6.88 6.14 -6.15
C SER A 178 -8.33 6.09 -6.66
N THR A 179 -9.05 7.19 -6.47
CA THR A 179 -10.41 7.36 -7.00
C THR A 179 -10.44 7.20 -8.52
N ASN A 180 -9.40 7.66 -9.22
CA ASN A 180 -9.31 7.55 -10.68
C ASN A 180 -9.15 6.10 -11.15
N ILE A 181 -8.24 5.32 -10.53
CA ILE A 181 -8.11 3.88 -10.86
C ILE A 181 -9.42 3.15 -10.59
N PHE A 182 -10.06 3.42 -9.44
CA PHE A 182 -11.34 2.81 -9.10
C PHE A 182 -12.41 3.12 -10.14
N LYS A 183 -12.57 4.39 -10.54
CA LYS A 183 -13.53 4.82 -11.57
C LYS A 183 -13.29 4.11 -12.90
N VAL A 184 -12.05 4.03 -13.38
CA VAL A 184 -11.70 3.35 -14.64
C VAL A 184 -12.04 1.86 -14.60
N VAL A 185 -11.62 1.15 -13.54
CA VAL A 185 -11.89 -0.29 -13.43
C VAL A 185 -13.40 -0.55 -13.27
N LYS A 186 -14.11 0.30 -12.52
CA LYS A 186 -15.57 0.25 -12.40
C LYS A 186 -16.27 0.38 -13.76
N CYS A 187 -15.81 1.29 -14.62
CA CYS A 187 -16.29 1.42 -16.00
C CYS A 187 -16.09 0.14 -16.81
N CYS A 188 -14.95 -0.54 -16.67
CA CYS A 188 -14.73 -1.84 -17.33
C CYS A 188 -15.78 -2.88 -16.91
N PHE A 189 -16.09 -2.97 -15.61
CA PHE A 189 -17.10 -3.91 -15.12
C PHE A 189 -18.52 -3.56 -15.58
N TYR A 190 -18.85 -2.29 -15.80
CA TYR A 190 -20.11 -1.91 -16.45
C TYR A 190 -20.19 -2.41 -17.88
N PHE A 191 -19.10 -2.30 -18.66
CA PHE A 191 -19.05 -2.90 -19.99
C PHE A 191 -19.16 -4.43 -19.96
N PHE A 192 -18.71 -5.07 -18.89
CA PHE A 192 -18.87 -6.51 -18.66
C PHE A 192 -20.28 -6.92 -18.20
N GLY A 193 -21.20 -5.96 -18.05
CA GLY A 193 -22.59 -6.21 -17.64
C GLY A 193 -22.82 -6.32 -16.13
N SER A 194 -21.88 -5.86 -15.31
CA SER A 194 -22.02 -5.90 -13.84
C SER A 194 -22.99 -4.83 -13.36
N LYS A 195 -23.76 -5.14 -12.32
CA LYS A 195 -24.74 -4.19 -11.76
C LYS A 195 -24.06 -3.17 -10.83
N PRO A 196 -24.57 -1.93 -10.70
CA PRO A 196 -23.99 -0.93 -9.79
C PRO A 196 -23.77 -1.42 -8.36
N LYS A 197 -24.70 -2.24 -7.83
CA LYS A 197 -24.61 -2.83 -6.48
C LYS A 197 -23.42 -3.78 -6.30
N GLU A 198 -22.95 -4.41 -7.38
CA GLU A 198 -21.82 -5.36 -7.38
C GLU A 198 -20.46 -4.63 -7.47
N VAL A 199 -20.45 -3.38 -7.93
CA VAL A 199 -19.25 -2.59 -8.16
C VAL A 199 -19.25 -1.28 -7.37
N LYS A 200 -19.95 -1.27 -6.22
CA LYS A 200 -20.05 -0.09 -5.34
C LYS A 200 -18.72 0.21 -4.66
N HIS A 201 -18.00 -0.82 -4.22
CA HIS A 201 -16.75 -0.66 -3.47
C HIS A 201 -15.58 -1.38 -4.14
N TRP A 202 -14.36 -0.84 -3.95
CA TRP A 202 -13.14 -1.44 -4.48
C TRP A 202 -12.98 -2.90 -4.08
N MET A 203 -13.31 -3.28 -2.85
CA MET A 203 -13.19 -4.67 -2.38
C MET A 203 -14.07 -5.65 -3.17
N GLN A 204 -15.26 -5.22 -3.62
CA GLN A 204 -16.14 -6.03 -4.45
C GLN A 204 -15.56 -6.23 -5.85
N ILE A 205 -15.11 -5.13 -6.48
CA ILE A 205 -14.41 -5.15 -7.76
C ILE A 205 -13.17 -6.05 -7.69
N ARG A 206 -12.33 -5.85 -6.68
CA ARG A 206 -11.10 -6.61 -6.43
C ARG A 206 -11.37 -8.11 -6.32
N ALA A 207 -12.43 -8.51 -5.63
CA ALA A 207 -12.85 -9.90 -5.52
C ALA A 207 -13.32 -10.47 -6.87
N ALA A 208 -14.01 -9.66 -7.68
CA ALA A 208 -14.52 -10.05 -8.98
C ALA A 208 -13.43 -10.13 -10.08
N ILE A 209 -12.29 -9.44 -9.93
CA ILE A 209 -11.20 -9.49 -10.92
C ILE A 209 -10.60 -10.90 -10.99
N LYS A 210 -10.85 -11.55 -12.14
CA LYS A 210 -10.17 -12.78 -12.57
C LYS A 210 -9.29 -12.42 -13.78
N PRO A 211 -7.95 -12.29 -13.66
CA PRO A 211 -7.10 -11.67 -14.67
C PRO A 211 -7.32 -12.16 -16.12
N ALA A 212 -7.44 -13.47 -16.32
CA ALA A 212 -7.67 -14.03 -17.65
C ALA A 212 -9.06 -13.66 -18.22
N LEU A 213 -10.11 -13.87 -17.43
CA LEU A 213 -11.49 -13.57 -17.84
C LEU A 213 -11.73 -12.07 -17.99
N PHE A 214 -11.00 -11.23 -17.23
CA PHE A 214 -11.08 -9.79 -17.33
C PHE A 214 -10.63 -9.33 -18.73
N LEU A 215 -9.46 -9.79 -19.18
CA LEU A 215 -8.94 -9.46 -20.51
C LEU A 215 -9.81 -10.05 -21.62
N GLU A 216 -10.26 -11.29 -21.47
CA GLU A 216 -11.18 -11.93 -22.42
C GLU A 216 -12.46 -11.10 -22.61
N LYS A 217 -13.08 -10.66 -21.50
CA LYS A 217 -14.28 -9.82 -21.56
C LYS A 217 -14.01 -8.43 -22.14
N ALA A 218 -12.86 -7.83 -21.87
CA ALA A 218 -12.48 -6.53 -22.46
C ALA A 218 -12.30 -6.63 -23.98
N LEU A 219 -11.66 -7.69 -24.45
CA LEU A 219 -11.44 -7.92 -25.88
C LEU A 219 -12.70 -8.36 -26.63
N ALA A 220 -13.62 -9.06 -25.94
CA ALA A 220 -14.90 -9.50 -26.52
C ALA A 220 -15.97 -8.41 -26.56
N PHE A 221 -15.76 -7.27 -25.90
CA PHE A 221 -16.74 -6.20 -25.85
C PHE A 221 -16.75 -5.37 -27.14
N GLU A 222 -17.94 -5.22 -27.71
CA GLU A 222 -18.22 -4.36 -28.85
C GLU A 222 -19.12 -3.18 -28.40
N PRO A 223 -18.73 -1.91 -28.64
CA PRO A 223 -19.49 -0.74 -28.18
C PRO A 223 -20.82 -0.54 -28.92
N ILE A 224 -20.90 -1.06 -30.16
CA ILE A 224 -22.09 -1.00 -31.00
C ILE A 224 -22.87 -2.29 -30.82
N GLY A 225 -24.14 -2.17 -30.44
CA GLY A 225 -25.01 -3.31 -30.20
C GLY A 225 -26.21 -2.91 -29.33
N PRO A 226 -27.22 -3.78 -29.28
CA PRO A 226 -28.42 -3.51 -28.50
C PRO A 226 -28.05 -3.34 -27.01
N LYS A 227 -28.80 -2.51 -26.29
CA LYS A 227 -28.67 -2.33 -24.83
C LYS A 227 -27.35 -1.66 -24.36
N LYS A 228 -26.52 -1.13 -25.27
CA LYS A 228 -25.22 -0.52 -24.93
C LYS A 228 -25.25 1.00 -24.72
N LYS A 229 -26.27 1.69 -25.24
CA LYS A 229 -26.45 3.15 -25.11
C LYS A 229 -26.37 3.62 -23.66
N ARG A 230 -27.22 3.07 -22.78
CA ARG A 230 -27.27 3.42 -21.34
C ARG A 230 -25.94 3.16 -20.62
N LEU A 231 -25.30 2.03 -20.92
CA LEU A 231 -23.99 1.68 -20.36
C LEU A 231 -22.92 2.72 -20.73
N CYS A 232 -22.86 3.10 -22.01
CA CYS A 232 -21.91 4.10 -22.49
C CYS A 232 -22.19 5.50 -21.89
N THR A 233 -23.45 5.89 -21.75
CA THR A 233 -23.83 7.14 -21.07
C THR A 233 -23.37 7.16 -19.61
N ARG A 234 -23.59 6.05 -18.88
CA ARG A 234 -23.12 5.91 -17.49
C ARG A 234 -21.61 5.98 -17.39
N VAL A 235 -20.90 5.22 -18.23
CA VAL A 235 -19.42 5.23 -18.27
C VAL A 235 -18.90 6.62 -18.59
N ARG A 236 -19.49 7.32 -19.58
CA ARG A 236 -19.13 8.71 -19.92
C ARG A 236 -19.23 9.64 -18.72
N ARG A 237 -20.29 9.51 -17.92
CA ARG A 237 -20.50 10.34 -16.72
C ARG A 237 -19.42 10.08 -15.68
N ILE A 238 -19.10 8.82 -15.41
CA ILE A 238 -18.08 8.43 -14.41
C ILE A 238 -16.68 8.85 -14.83
N LEU A 239 -16.37 8.79 -16.13
CA LEU A 239 -15.07 9.21 -16.65
C LEU A 239 -14.93 10.74 -16.72
N ARG A 240 -16.02 11.51 -16.58
CA ARG A 240 -15.97 12.96 -16.52
C ARG A 240 -15.25 13.38 -15.24
N GLY A 241 -14.04 13.91 -15.36
CA GLY A 241 -13.21 14.33 -14.23
C GLY A 241 -12.11 13.34 -13.84
N VAL A 242 -11.99 12.20 -14.53
CA VAL A 242 -10.80 11.36 -14.40
C VAL A 242 -9.62 12.07 -15.06
N ASN A 243 -8.56 12.34 -14.28
CA ASN A 243 -7.32 12.94 -14.78
C ASN A 243 -6.47 11.85 -15.47
N ASP A 244 -6.19 12.03 -16.76
CA ASP A 244 -5.49 11.06 -17.60
C ASP A 244 -4.01 10.93 -17.25
N GLU A 245 -3.32 12.04 -16.98
CA GLU A 245 -1.92 12.07 -16.54
C GLU A 245 -1.75 11.34 -15.21
N GLN A 246 -2.69 11.53 -14.29
CA GLN A 246 -2.66 10.85 -13.00
C GLN A 246 -2.86 9.34 -13.19
N VAL A 247 -3.84 8.91 -13.99
CA VAL A 247 -4.04 7.47 -14.26
C VAL A 247 -2.80 6.86 -14.92
N ARG A 248 -2.18 7.57 -15.88
CA ARG A 248 -0.97 7.14 -16.58
C ARG A 248 0.23 7.00 -15.63
N SER A 249 0.42 7.94 -14.72
CA SER A 249 1.54 7.92 -13.76
C SER A 249 1.38 6.87 -12.66
N GLU A 250 0.14 6.50 -12.31
CA GLU A 250 -0.12 5.47 -11.30
C GLU A 250 -0.10 4.05 -11.88
N SER A 251 -0.61 3.84 -13.11
CA SER A 251 -0.57 2.54 -13.78
C SER A 251 -0.81 2.65 -15.28
N VAL A 252 0.22 2.32 -16.06
CA VAL A 252 0.10 2.20 -17.53
C VAL A 252 -1.02 1.24 -17.94
N ALA A 253 -1.17 0.11 -17.24
CA ALA A 253 -2.21 -0.88 -17.56
C ALA A 253 -3.62 -0.31 -17.38
N VAL A 254 -3.86 0.44 -16.31
CA VAL A 254 -5.16 1.10 -16.08
C VAL A 254 -5.37 2.24 -17.07
N PHE A 255 -4.31 2.95 -17.46
CA PHE A 255 -4.39 3.97 -18.51
C PHE A 255 -4.83 3.40 -19.86
N LEU A 256 -4.32 2.23 -20.27
CA LEU A 256 -4.77 1.58 -21.50
C LEU A 256 -6.27 1.18 -21.43
N LEU A 257 -6.71 0.70 -20.26
CA LEU A 257 -8.13 0.42 -20.02
C LEU A 257 -8.98 1.70 -20.03
N TYR A 258 -8.44 2.82 -19.55
CA TYR A 258 -9.10 4.12 -19.61
C TYR A 258 -9.28 4.58 -21.06
N GLN A 259 -8.22 4.54 -21.88
CA GLN A 259 -8.29 4.86 -23.31
C GLN A 259 -9.28 3.97 -24.07
N TRP A 260 -9.28 2.67 -23.75
CA TRP A 260 -10.25 1.72 -24.27
C TRP A 260 -11.69 2.08 -23.88
N CYS A 261 -11.95 2.47 -22.63
CA CYS A 261 -13.28 2.90 -22.21
C CYS A 261 -13.72 4.20 -22.91
N LEU A 262 -12.82 5.18 -23.04
CA LEU A 262 -13.11 6.45 -23.69
C LEU A 262 -13.48 6.27 -25.16
N THR A 263 -12.63 5.57 -25.91
CA THR A 263 -12.86 5.31 -27.34
C THR A 263 -14.12 4.47 -27.58
N ALA A 264 -14.48 3.55 -26.67
CA ALA A 264 -15.76 2.85 -26.72
C ALA A 264 -16.97 3.79 -26.59
N VAL A 265 -16.92 4.70 -25.61
CA VAL A 265 -17.98 5.68 -25.35
C VAL A 265 -18.14 6.66 -26.51
N GLU A 266 -17.02 7.08 -27.11
CA GLU A 266 -16.98 7.99 -28.26
C GLU A 266 -17.56 7.32 -29.51
N LEU A 267 -17.11 6.11 -29.84
CA LEU A 267 -17.64 5.33 -30.95
C LEU A 267 -19.15 5.14 -30.85
N ARG A 268 -19.67 4.82 -29.65
CA ARG A 268 -21.11 4.71 -29.44
C ARG A 268 -21.83 6.05 -29.63
N ALA A 269 -21.25 7.16 -29.18
CA ALA A 269 -21.84 8.49 -29.35
C ALA A 269 -22.05 8.84 -30.83
N LEU A 270 -21.00 8.65 -31.63
CA LEU A 270 -21.03 8.95 -33.07
C LEU A 270 -21.98 8.00 -33.81
N HIS A 271 -22.07 6.75 -33.38
CA HIS A 271 -23.07 5.83 -33.92
C HIS A 271 -24.50 6.28 -33.62
N ASP A 272 -24.80 6.72 -32.39
CA ASP A 272 -26.12 7.24 -32.02
C ASP A 272 -26.47 8.51 -32.82
N GLU A 273 -25.49 9.39 -33.07
CA GLU A 273 -25.66 10.59 -33.92
C GLU A 273 -25.96 10.22 -35.38
N GLU A 274 -25.25 9.25 -35.94
CA GLU A 274 -25.48 8.75 -37.30
C GLU A 274 -26.89 8.13 -37.44
N VAL A 275 -27.31 7.31 -36.47
CA VAL A 275 -28.66 6.73 -36.43
C VAL A 275 -29.71 7.83 -36.38
N LYS A 276 -29.51 8.85 -35.54
CA LYS A 276 -30.43 10.00 -35.44
C LYS A 276 -30.53 10.75 -36.77
N LEU A 277 -29.40 11.02 -37.42
CA LEU A 277 -29.36 11.71 -38.71
C LEU A 277 -30.10 10.91 -39.79
N LYS A 278 -29.89 9.59 -39.87
CA LYS A 278 -30.60 8.72 -40.83
C LYS A 278 -32.11 8.72 -40.60
N LYS A 279 -32.55 8.70 -39.34
CA LYS A 279 -33.98 8.84 -38.98
C LYS A 279 -34.54 10.19 -39.41
N GLU A 280 -33.82 11.29 -39.19
CA GLU A 280 -34.24 12.64 -39.61
C GLU A 280 -34.34 12.78 -41.15
N LEU A 281 -33.52 12.03 -41.89
CA LEU A 281 -33.56 11.94 -43.35
C LEU A 281 -34.63 10.97 -43.89
N GLY A 282 -35.42 10.36 -43.01
CA GLY A 282 -36.47 9.40 -43.40
C GLY A 282 -35.95 8.08 -43.95
N LYS A 283 -34.67 7.76 -43.73
CA LYS A 283 -34.12 6.44 -44.08
C LYS A 283 -34.59 5.42 -43.05
N GLU A 284 -34.94 4.23 -43.52
CA GLU A 284 -35.29 3.11 -42.64
C GLU A 284 -34.04 2.71 -41.85
N VAL A 285 -34.04 3.00 -40.55
CA VAL A 285 -32.99 2.58 -39.63
C VAL A 285 -33.56 1.42 -38.83
N GLU A 286 -32.80 0.33 -38.78
CA GLU A 286 -33.09 -0.76 -37.86
C GLU A 286 -33.19 -0.18 -36.44
N GLU A 287 -34.41 -0.13 -35.90
CA GLU A 287 -34.61 0.35 -34.55
C GLU A 287 -33.97 -0.65 -33.61
N GLU A 288 -32.81 -0.29 -33.07
CA GLU A 288 -32.29 -0.98 -31.89
C GLU A 288 -33.39 -0.92 -30.83
N GLU A 289 -33.93 -2.07 -30.44
CA GLU A 289 -34.90 -2.18 -29.36
C GLU A 289 -34.34 -1.42 -28.15
N GLU A 290 -34.95 -0.26 -27.86
CA GLU A 290 -34.63 0.45 -26.63
C GLU A 290 -35.14 -0.43 -25.51
N ASP A 291 -34.22 -1.09 -24.84
CA ASP A 291 -34.53 -1.88 -23.65
C ASP A 291 -35.36 -1.04 -22.67
N GLU A 292 -36.64 -1.41 -22.55
CA GLU A 292 -37.51 -1.06 -21.43
C GLU A 292 -36.98 -1.78 -20.18
N GLU A 293 -35.78 -1.40 -19.75
CA GLU A 293 -35.23 -1.87 -18.49
C GLU A 293 -36.02 -1.24 -17.33
N ASP A 294 -36.36 -2.10 -16.38
CA ASP A 294 -37.14 -1.86 -15.18
C ASP A 294 -36.77 -0.52 -14.50
N PRO A 295 -37.71 0.45 -14.42
CA PRO A 295 -37.45 1.76 -13.80
C PRO A 295 -36.96 1.65 -12.35
N GLU A 296 -37.20 0.53 -11.65
CA GLU A 296 -36.67 0.30 -10.30
C GLU A 296 -35.14 0.29 -10.20
N ASN A 297 -34.41 0.20 -11.33
CA ASN A 297 -32.94 0.21 -11.35
C ASN A 297 -32.33 1.55 -11.80
N VAL A 298 -33.17 2.55 -12.12
CA VAL A 298 -32.74 3.84 -12.69
C VAL A 298 -32.59 4.93 -11.62
N ASP A 299 -33.31 4.85 -10.49
CA ASP A 299 -33.49 6.03 -9.62
C ASP A 299 -32.62 6.11 -8.34
N GLU A 300 -31.95 5.05 -7.89
CA GLU A 300 -31.11 5.12 -6.67
C GLU A 300 -29.60 5.19 -6.91
N ALA A 301 -29.10 4.77 -8.08
CA ALA A 301 -27.65 4.72 -8.36
C ALA A 301 -27.11 5.95 -9.14
N ASP A 302 -28.00 6.83 -9.59
CA ASP A 302 -27.68 8.02 -10.40
C ASP A 302 -27.79 9.34 -9.60
N LYS A 303 -28.16 9.31 -8.31
CA LYS A 303 -27.83 10.41 -7.38
C LYS A 303 -26.32 10.41 -7.23
N ASP A 304 -25.69 11.53 -7.61
CA ASP A 304 -24.24 11.68 -7.75
C ASP A 304 -23.51 11.07 -6.54
N PRO A 305 -23.01 9.83 -6.66
CA PRO A 305 -22.42 9.13 -5.52
C PRO A 305 -21.13 9.82 -5.11
N ASP A 306 -20.54 10.65 -5.99
CA ASP A 306 -19.42 11.51 -5.64
C ASP A 306 -19.81 12.50 -4.53
N GLU A 307 -21.05 12.98 -4.42
CA GLU A 307 -21.40 13.93 -3.36
C GLU A 307 -21.56 13.26 -1.99
N GLU A 308 -22.08 12.04 -1.95
CA GLU A 308 -22.24 11.26 -0.71
C GLU A 308 -20.93 10.58 -0.28
N GLU A 309 -20.15 10.10 -1.25
CA GLU A 309 -18.82 9.52 -1.02
C GLU A 309 -17.79 10.61 -0.67
N GLN A 310 -17.86 11.80 -1.28
CA GLN A 310 -17.06 12.96 -0.84
C GLN A 310 -17.43 13.38 0.58
N LYS A 311 -18.72 13.43 0.93
CA LYS A 311 -19.16 13.72 2.31
C LYS A 311 -18.59 12.70 3.30
N LEU A 312 -18.60 11.41 2.96
CA LEU A 312 -18.02 10.37 3.82
C LEU A 312 -16.50 10.50 3.94
N ILE A 313 -15.79 10.81 2.86
CA ILE A 313 -14.33 11.02 2.87
C ILE A 313 -13.98 12.27 3.69
N GLU A 314 -14.70 13.38 3.50
CA GLU A 314 -14.53 14.61 4.27
C GLU A 314 -14.83 14.39 5.76
N GLU A 315 -15.85 13.59 6.08
CA GLU A 315 -16.21 13.25 7.46
C GLU A 315 -15.16 12.35 8.12
N GLU A 316 -14.62 11.36 7.40
CA GLU A 316 -13.54 10.48 7.89
C GLU A 316 -12.22 11.26 8.07
N GLU A 317 -11.88 12.17 7.15
CA GLU A 317 -10.69 13.02 7.29
C GLU A 317 -10.84 14.01 8.44
N LYS A 318 -12.03 14.59 8.62
CA LYS A 318 -12.35 15.44 9.76
C LYS A 318 -12.27 14.68 11.09
N ALA A 319 -12.74 13.44 11.13
CA ALA A 319 -12.62 12.58 12.30
C ALA A 319 -11.15 12.25 12.62
N ARG A 320 -10.33 11.94 11.61
CA ARG A 320 -8.89 11.70 11.78
C ARG A 320 -8.16 12.93 12.32
N LEU A 321 -8.44 14.12 11.77
CA LEU A 321 -7.86 15.37 12.25
C LEU A 321 -8.28 15.68 13.69
N ALA A 322 -9.53 15.41 14.06
CA ALA A 322 -10.00 15.57 15.43
C ALA A 322 -9.31 14.61 16.41
N GLU A 323 -9.04 13.37 16.00
CA GLU A 323 -8.28 12.40 16.80
C GLU A 323 -6.81 12.82 16.97
N GLU A 324 -6.16 13.29 15.91
CA GLU A 324 -4.80 13.84 15.97
C GLU A 324 -4.72 15.09 16.87
N GLU A 325 -5.69 16.00 16.78
CA GLU A 325 -5.76 17.19 17.64
C GLU A 325 -5.98 16.81 19.12
N ALA A 326 -6.87 15.86 19.41
CA ALA A 326 -7.11 15.37 20.76
C ALA A 326 -5.86 14.71 21.34
N LYS A 327 -5.13 13.93 20.53
CA LYS A 327 -3.88 13.30 20.93
C LYS A 327 -2.79 14.33 21.20
N TRP A 328 -2.67 15.36 20.35
CA TRP A 328 -1.72 16.45 20.55
C TRP A 328 -2.01 17.22 21.84
N LYS A 329 -3.27 17.55 22.11
CA LYS A 329 -3.71 18.17 23.38
C LYS A 329 -3.45 17.29 24.60
N ALA A 330 -3.61 15.97 24.51
CA ALA A 330 -3.28 15.07 25.60
C ALA A 330 -1.76 14.97 25.87
N GLU A 331 -0.93 15.13 24.83
CA GLU A 331 0.52 15.11 24.96
C GLU A 331 1.13 16.45 25.43
N HIS A 332 0.46 17.58 25.19
CA HIS A 332 1.02 18.93 25.42
C HIS A 332 0.14 19.84 26.30
N GLY A 333 -1.04 19.39 26.73
CA GLY A 333 -2.06 20.22 27.39
C GLY A 333 -1.85 20.48 28.88
N ASP A 334 -0.78 19.98 29.50
CA ASP A 334 -0.49 20.18 30.93
C ASP A 334 0.60 21.24 31.20
N GLU A 335 1.15 21.92 30.19
CA GLU A 335 2.27 22.86 30.39
C GLU A 335 1.88 24.34 30.66
N ASP A 336 0.61 24.72 30.52
CA ASP A 336 0.20 26.14 30.55
C ASP A 336 -0.52 26.61 31.84
N ASP A 337 -0.78 25.74 32.83
CA ASP A 337 -1.50 26.12 34.07
C ASP A 337 -0.59 26.47 35.28
N ASP A 338 0.74 26.50 35.13
CA ASP A 338 1.68 26.81 36.24
C ASP A 338 2.39 28.17 36.08
N LYS A 339 1.65 29.20 35.65
CA LYS A 339 2.11 30.61 35.66
C LYS A 339 1.04 31.55 36.20
N GLY A 340 0.89 31.57 37.52
CA GLY A 340 0.17 32.66 38.15
C GLY A 340 -0.08 32.43 39.63
N ASP A 341 0.97 32.58 40.45
CA ASP A 341 0.86 33.01 41.85
C ASP A 341 2.25 33.38 42.43
N GLU A 342 3.00 34.24 41.72
CA GLU A 342 4.16 34.94 42.30
C GLU A 342 4.06 36.44 42.02
N ASP A 343 3.09 37.12 42.63
CA ASP A 343 3.24 38.55 42.96
C ASP A 343 2.17 39.01 43.96
N GLU A 344 2.44 38.82 45.25
CA GLU A 344 1.92 39.68 46.32
C GLU A 344 2.79 39.46 47.58
N GLY A 345 3.85 40.28 47.70
CA GLY A 345 4.77 40.29 48.85
C GLY A 345 5.70 41.48 48.89
#